data_AF-A0A671SMW7-F1
#
_entry.id   AF-A0A671SMW7-F1
#
_cell.length_a   1.000
_cell.length_b   1.000
_cell.length_c   1.000
_cell.angle_alpha   90.00
_cell.angle_beta   90.00
_cell.angle_gamma   90.00
#
_symmetry.space_group_name_H-M   'P 1'
#
loop_
_entity.id
_entity.type
_entity.pdbx_description
1 polymer ?
#
loop_
_entity_poly.entity_id
_entity_poly.type
_entity_poly.pdbx_seq_one_letter_code
_entity_poly.pdbx_strand_id
1 'polypeptide(L)'
;MGQCGITSSKTVLVFLNLIFWVEDEVNHSIQKVYDEYNGTNTDAPSRAIDYVQRQLHCCGITNYSDWKNTRWFNESRNNSVPLSCCKPNVNNCTGSLSRPGDLYPEGCEALVVKKLKEIMMYVIWAALTFAAIQMLGMLCACVVLCRRSRDPAYELLITGGTYA
;
A
#
# COMPACT_ATOMS: atom_id res chain seq x y z
N MET A 1 -36.46 2.37 -0.21
CA MET A 1 -35.65 1.62 0.78
C MET A 1 -34.73 0.55 0.17
N GLY A 2 -34.79 0.23 -1.14
CA GLY A 2 -33.95 -0.83 -1.74
C GLY A 2 -32.53 -0.42 -2.21
N GLN A 3 -32.19 0.88 -2.25
CA GLN A 3 -30.87 1.32 -2.75
C GLN A 3 -29.73 1.16 -1.72
N CYS A 4 -30.02 1.15 -0.41
CA CYS A 4 -28.95 1.06 0.61
C CYS A 4 -28.30 -0.36 0.65
N GLY A 5 -29.09 -1.42 0.44
CA GLY A 5 -28.59 -2.80 0.44
C GLY A 5 -27.77 -3.18 -0.81
N ILE A 6 -28.14 -2.66 -1.98
CA ILE A 6 -27.43 -2.94 -3.24
C ILE A 6 -26.06 -2.22 -3.26
N THR A 7 -25.98 -0.97 -2.75
CA THR A 7 -24.73 -0.22 -2.67
C THR A 7 -23.74 -0.85 -1.69
N SER A 8 -24.22 -1.38 -0.56
CA SER A 8 -23.41 -2.13 0.41
C SER A 8 -22.88 -3.44 -0.17
N SER A 9 -23.68 -4.17 -0.95
CA SER A 9 -23.22 -5.40 -1.60
C SER A 9 -22.14 -5.15 -2.67
N LYS A 10 -22.30 -4.10 -3.48
CA LYS A 10 -21.29 -3.75 -4.50
C LYS A 10 -19.97 -3.28 -3.88
N THR A 11 -20.00 -2.46 -2.83
CA THR A 11 -18.76 -2.06 -2.16
C THR A 11 -18.06 -3.26 -1.55
N VAL A 12 -18.78 -4.17 -0.91
CA VAL A 12 -18.19 -5.43 -0.38
C VAL A 12 -17.53 -6.23 -1.50
N LEU A 13 -18.17 -6.39 -2.66
CA LEU A 13 -17.57 -7.07 -3.80
C LEU A 13 -16.31 -6.38 -4.30
N VAL A 14 -16.30 -5.05 -4.41
CA VAL A 14 -15.11 -4.29 -4.82
C VAL A 14 -13.97 -4.48 -3.82
N PHE A 15 -14.26 -4.41 -2.53
CA PHE A 15 -13.26 -4.65 -1.47
C PHE A 15 -12.69 -6.07 -1.55
N LEU A 16 -13.53 -7.09 -1.72
CA LEU A 16 -13.08 -8.47 -1.86
C LEU A 16 -12.22 -8.66 -3.11
N ASN A 17 -12.66 -8.13 -4.26
CA ASN A 17 -11.88 -8.20 -5.50
C ASN A 17 -10.51 -7.51 -5.34
N LEU A 18 -10.45 -6.36 -4.67
CA LEU A 18 -9.19 -5.68 -4.39
C LEU A 18 -8.28 -6.53 -3.50
N ILE A 19 -8.82 -7.15 -2.45
CA ILE A 19 -8.07 -8.02 -1.54
C ILE A 19 -7.47 -9.22 -2.29
N PHE A 20 -8.27 -9.90 -3.12
CA PHE A 20 -7.80 -11.03 -3.93
C PHE A 20 -6.75 -10.58 -4.96
N TRP A 21 -7.01 -9.48 -5.68
CA TRP A 21 -6.07 -8.94 -6.67
C TRP A 21 -4.69 -8.62 -6.07
N VAL A 22 -4.66 -8.09 -4.84
CA VAL A 22 -3.41 -7.77 -4.13
C VAL A 22 -2.64 -9.04 -3.74
N GLU A 23 -3.33 -10.09 -3.32
CA GLU A 23 -2.67 -11.38 -3.01
C GLU A 23 -1.99 -11.95 -4.25
N ASP A 24 -2.72 -12.02 -5.37
CA ASP A 24 -2.19 -12.55 -6.64
C ASP A 24 -1.00 -11.73 -7.17
N GLU A 25 -1.11 -10.39 -7.16
CA GLU A 25 -0.04 -9.51 -7.63
C GLU A 25 1.22 -9.64 -6.75
N VAL A 26 1.04 -9.73 -5.43
CA VAL A 26 2.17 -9.92 -4.51
C VAL A 26 2.83 -11.28 -4.73
N ASN A 27 2.06 -12.36 -4.87
CA ASN A 27 2.61 -13.70 -5.10
C ASN A 27 3.41 -13.76 -6.42
N HIS A 28 2.90 -13.16 -7.50
CA HIS A 28 3.63 -13.10 -8.77
C HIS A 28 4.90 -12.22 -8.68
N SER A 29 4.78 -11.04 -8.07
CA SER A 29 5.88 -10.09 -7.94
C SER A 29 7.01 -10.62 -7.03
N ILE A 30 6.66 -11.22 -5.90
CA ILE A 30 7.66 -11.71 -4.94
C ILE A 30 8.49 -12.85 -5.53
N GLN A 31 7.88 -13.79 -6.26
CA GLN A 31 8.61 -14.87 -6.93
C GLN A 31 9.66 -14.31 -7.90
N LYS A 32 9.27 -13.37 -8.76
CA LYS A 32 10.16 -12.74 -9.73
C LYS A 32 11.34 -12.02 -9.07
N VAL A 33 11.09 -11.26 -8.01
CA VAL A 33 12.15 -10.50 -7.31
C VAL A 33 13.14 -11.46 -6.62
N TYR A 34 12.67 -12.58 -6.08
CA TYR A 34 13.53 -13.61 -5.49
C TYR A 34 14.37 -14.35 -6.54
N ASP A 35 13.83 -14.59 -7.73
CA ASP A 35 14.58 -15.20 -8.85
C ASP A 35 15.68 -14.28 -9.39
N GLU A 36 15.46 -12.97 -9.34
CA GLU A 36 16.42 -11.94 -9.77
C GLU A 36 17.43 -11.56 -8.67
N TYR A 37 17.31 -12.09 -7.45
CA TYR A 37 18.21 -11.79 -6.34
C TYR A 37 19.64 -12.28 -6.62
N ASN A 38 20.62 -11.39 -6.52
CA ASN A 38 22.03 -11.70 -6.72
C ASN A 38 22.92 -11.33 -5.52
N GLY A 39 22.35 -10.75 -4.46
CA GLY A 39 23.07 -10.37 -3.24
C GLY A 39 23.97 -9.15 -3.36
N THR A 40 23.95 -8.42 -4.48
CA THR A 40 24.68 -7.16 -4.61
C THR A 40 23.89 -6.01 -3.98
N ASN A 41 24.55 -4.94 -3.56
CA ASN A 41 23.82 -3.77 -3.03
C ASN A 41 23.43 -2.78 -4.15
N THR A 42 23.90 -3.01 -5.37
CA THR A 42 23.69 -2.15 -6.53
C THR A 42 22.38 -2.45 -7.24
N ASP A 43 21.92 -3.69 -7.21
CA ASP A 43 20.70 -4.12 -7.89
C ASP A 43 19.45 -3.80 -7.05
N ALA A 44 18.38 -3.42 -7.75
CA ALA A 44 17.10 -3.13 -7.14
C ALA A 44 16.45 -4.35 -6.43
N PRO A 45 16.42 -5.58 -7.01
CA PRO A 45 15.77 -6.71 -6.37
C PRO A 45 16.42 -7.11 -5.04
N SER A 46 17.75 -7.14 -4.95
CA SER A 46 18.44 -7.46 -3.70
C SER A 46 18.22 -6.42 -2.63
N ARG A 47 18.26 -5.12 -2.97
CA ARG A 47 17.90 -4.06 -2.01
C ARG A 47 16.45 -4.18 -1.53
N ALA A 48 15.52 -4.49 -2.43
CA ALA A 48 14.11 -4.64 -2.08
C ALA A 48 13.89 -5.82 -1.13
N ILE A 49 14.47 -6.99 -1.42
CA ILE A 49 14.39 -8.17 -0.56
C ILE A 49 15.04 -7.90 0.79
N ASP A 50 16.26 -7.36 0.80
CA ASP A 50 16.98 -7.06 2.04
C ASP A 50 16.20 -6.08 2.92
N TYR A 51 15.57 -5.08 2.31
CA TYR A 51 14.73 -4.12 3.00
C TYR A 51 13.49 -4.80 3.59
N VAL A 52 12.74 -5.55 2.78
CA VAL A 52 11.52 -6.24 3.22
C VAL A 52 11.81 -7.22 4.36
N GLN A 53 12.86 -8.03 4.25
CA GLN A 53 13.25 -9.00 5.27
C GLN A 53 13.62 -8.33 6.60
N ARG A 54 14.37 -7.21 6.56
CA ARG A 54 14.73 -6.46 7.76
C ARG A 54 13.55 -5.73 8.39
N GLN A 55 12.67 -5.15 7.57
CA GLN A 55 11.53 -4.35 8.04
C GLN A 55 10.38 -5.20 8.56
N LEU A 56 10.11 -6.33 7.91
CA LEU A 56 9.00 -7.21 8.25
C LEU A 56 9.43 -8.40 9.11
N HIS A 57 10.72 -8.54 9.40
CA HIS A 57 11.26 -9.65 10.19
C HIS A 57 10.85 -11.02 9.62
N CYS A 58 11.02 -11.18 8.31
CA CYS A 58 10.65 -12.38 7.55
C CYS A 58 11.85 -12.91 6.75
N CYS A 59 11.79 -14.17 6.31
CA CYS A 59 12.80 -14.78 5.47
C CYS A 59 12.18 -15.74 4.46
N GLY A 60 12.53 -15.56 3.19
CA GLY A 60 11.95 -16.34 2.09
C GLY A 60 10.55 -15.89 1.71
N ILE A 61 9.92 -16.61 0.77
CA ILE A 61 8.58 -16.28 0.27
C ILE A 61 7.55 -16.75 1.30
N THR A 62 7.55 -18.05 1.57
CA THR A 62 6.77 -18.74 2.59
C THR A 62 7.63 -19.11 3.80
N ASN A 63 8.91 -19.43 3.59
CA ASN A 63 9.85 -19.82 4.64
C ASN A 63 11.32 -19.67 4.16
N TYR A 64 12.28 -19.67 5.08
CA TYR A 64 13.72 -19.61 4.78
C TYR A 64 14.20 -20.73 3.84
N SER A 65 13.46 -21.85 3.75
CA SER A 65 13.81 -22.97 2.87
C SER A 65 13.61 -22.65 1.38
N ASP A 66 12.81 -21.64 1.03
CA ASP A 66 12.56 -21.25 -0.36
C ASP A 66 13.84 -20.81 -1.08
N TRP A 67 14.79 -20.28 -0.31
CA TRP A 67 16.12 -19.95 -0.81
C TRP A 67 16.82 -21.12 -1.47
N LYS A 68 16.57 -22.37 -1.06
CA LYS A 68 17.21 -23.55 -1.66
C LYS A 68 16.92 -23.70 -3.16
N ASN A 69 15.80 -23.18 -3.62
CA ASN A 69 15.38 -23.27 -5.00
C ASN A 69 15.83 -22.07 -5.85
N THR A 70 16.45 -21.05 -5.22
CA THR A 70 16.87 -19.84 -5.95
C THR A 70 18.27 -20.00 -6.52
N ARG A 71 18.54 -19.24 -7.59
CA ARG A 71 19.85 -19.17 -8.23
C ARG A 71 20.96 -18.77 -7.24
N TRP A 72 20.66 -17.82 -6.37
CA TRP A 72 21.57 -17.35 -5.32
C TRP A 72 22.12 -18.49 -4.46
N PHE A 73 21.27 -19.40 -4.01
CA PHE A 73 21.68 -20.49 -3.12
C PHE A 73 22.61 -21.48 -3.84
N ASN A 74 22.33 -21.76 -5.11
CA ASN A 74 23.19 -22.60 -5.95
C ASN A 74 24.55 -21.95 -6.25
N GLU A 75 24.59 -20.64 -6.45
CA GLU A 75 25.81 -19.90 -6.78
C GLU A 75 26.67 -19.57 -5.56
N SER A 76 26.07 -19.32 -4.39
CA SER A 76 26.75 -18.90 -3.17
C SER A 76 27.66 -19.98 -2.57
N ARG A 77 27.44 -21.27 -2.91
CA ARG A 77 28.19 -22.47 -2.45
C ARG A 77 28.27 -22.70 -0.93
N ASN A 78 27.83 -21.75 -0.11
CA ASN A 78 27.94 -21.76 1.35
C ASN A 78 26.66 -22.24 2.07
N ASN A 79 25.65 -22.69 1.32
CA ASN A 79 24.33 -23.09 1.85
C ASN A 79 23.73 -22.06 2.83
N SER A 80 23.88 -20.78 2.49
CA SER A 80 23.48 -19.65 3.32
C SER A 80 22.41 -18.80 2.66
N VAL A 81 21.48 -18.29 3.46
CA VAL A 81 20.53 -17.24 3.09
C VAL A 81 21.16 -15.85 3.25
N PRO A 82 20.56 -14.80 2.67
CA PRO A 82 21.01 -13.43 2.90
C PRO A 82 21.08 -13.05 4.38
N LEU A 83 22.04 -12.19 4.75
CA LEU A 83 22.19 -11.71 6.13
C LEU A 83 20.99 -10.86 6.60
N SER A 84 20.19 -10.34 5.68
CA SER A 84 18.92 -9.67 5.95
C SER A 84 17.87 -10.59 6.60
N CYS A 85 17.99 -11.92 6.45
CA CYS A 85 17.16 -12.92 7.14
C CYS A 85 17.52 -13.14 8.63
N CYS A 86 18.62 -12.56 9.12
CA CYS A 86 19.09 -12.77 10.48
C CYS A 86 18.27 -11.98 11.50
N LYS A 87 17.97 -12.62 12.63
CA LYS A 87 17.35 -11.95 13.79
C LYS A 87 18.34 -10.97 14.44
N PRO A 88 17.87 -9.81 14.94
CA PRO A 88 18.74 -8.78 15.52
C PRO A 88 19.41 -9.22 16.82
N ASN A 89 18.81 -10.17 17.54
CA ASN A 89 19.32 -10.64 18.84
C ASN A 89 20.41 -11.73 18.71
N VAL A 90 20.84 -12.06 17.50
CA VAL A 90 21.82 -13.11 17.23
C VAL A 90 23.16 -12.48 16.86
N ASN A 91 24.13 -12.60 17.77
CA ASN A 91 25.50 -12.20 17.50
C ASN A 91 26.14 -13.20 16.51
N ASN A 92 26.78 -12.69 15.46
CA ASN A 92 27.46 -13.48 14.42
C ASN A 92 26.54 -14.42 13.61
N CYS A 93 25.35 -13.95 13.23
CA CYS A 93 24.53 -14.67 12.27
C CYS A 93 25.23 -14.69 10.89
N THR A 94 25.49 -15.90 10.38
CA THR A 94 26.12 -16.13 9.07
C THR A 94 25.12 -16.44 7.97
N GLY A 95 23.82 -16.46 8.27
CA GLY A 95 22.79 -16.89 7.32
C GLY A 95 22.78 -18.40 7.07
N SER A 96 23.50 -19.21 7.85
CA SER A 96 23.60 -20.66 7.62
C SER A 96 22.27 -21.37 7.91
N LEU A 97 21.83 -22.21 6.97
CA LEU A 97 20.65 -23.07 7.16
C LEU A 97 20.82 -24.13 8.27
N SER A 98 22.06 -24.39 8.71
CA SER A 98 22.35 -25.30 9.83
C SER A 98 21.87 -24.75 11.18
N ARG A 99 21.63 -23.44 11.28
CA ARG A 99 21.17 -22.76 12.49
C ARG A 99 19.85 -22.01 12.22
N PRO A 100 18.74 -22.72 11.96
CA PRO A 100 17.46 -22.08 11.62
C PRO A 100 16.89 -21.20 12.75
N GLY A 101 17.30 -21.44 14.01
CA GLY A 101 16.92 -20.60 15.14
C GLY A 101 17.38 -19.14 15.01
N ASP A 102 18.45 -18.89 14.27
CA ASP A 102 19.02 -17.56 14.07
C ASP A 102 18.27 -16.74 13.01
N LEU A 103 17.45 -17.41 12.18
CA LEU A 103 16.75 -16.84 11.04
C LEU A 103 15.28 -16.54 11.37
N TYR A 104 14.67 -15.61 10.64
CA TYR A 104 13.23 -15.41 10.72
C TYR A 104 12.47 -16.65 10.21
N PRO A 105 11.52 -17.19 10.99
CA PRO A 105 10.75 -18.36 10.60
C PRO A 105 9.59 -18.04 9.64
N GLU A 106 9.13 -16.79 9.65
CA GLU A 106 7.97 -16.34 8.88
C GLU A 106 8.35 -16.00 7.43
N GLY A 107 7.50 -16.38 6.47
CA GLY A 107 7.62 -15.99 5.08
C GLY A 107 7.23 -14.53 4.83
N CYS A 108 7.88 -13.89 3.86
CA CYS A 108 7.62 -12.49 3.54
C CYS A 108 6.30 -12.26 2.80
N GLU A 109 5.80 -13.23 2.03
CA GLU A 109 4.59 -13.05 1.20
C GLU A 109 3.38 -12.63 2.03
N ALA A 110 3.02 -13.43 3.05
CA ALA A 110 1.87 -13.16 3.90
C ALA A 110 2.00 -11.82 4.66
N LEU A 111 3.20 -11.48 5.12
CA LEU A 111 3.47 -10.23 5.84
C LEU A 111 3.42 -9.02 4.91
N VAL A 112 3.93 -9.12 3.68
CA VAL A 112 3.84 -8.07 2.65
C VAL A 112 2.39 -7.84 2.27
N VAL A 113 1.63 -8.91 1.97
CA VAL A 113 0.19 -8.82 1.68
C VAL A 113 -0.53 -8.12 2.82
N LYS A 114 -0.29 -8.53 4.08
CA LYS A 114 -0.92 -7.92 5.25
C LYS A 114 -0.60 -6.42 5.34
N LYS A 115 0.66 -6.03 5.18
CA LYS A 115 1.11 -4.64 5.27
C LYS A 115 0.55 -3.78 4.14
N LEU A 116 0.53 -4.30 2.92
CA LEU A 116 -0.07 -3.60 1.79
C LEU A 116 -1.56 -3.39 1.99
N LYS A 117 -2.29 -4.40 2.47
CA LYS A 117 -3.72 -4.28 2.80
C LYS A 117 -3.98 -3.22 3.87
N GLU A 118 -3.18 -3.20 4.94
CA GLU A 118 -3.24 -2.16 5.98
C GLU A 118 -3.04 -0.77 5.36
N ILE A 119 -1.98 -0.58 4.55
CA ILE A 119 -1.68 0.70 3.90
C ILE A 119 -2.80 1.14 2.95
N MET A 120 -3.27 0.24 2.08
CA MET A 120 -4.36 0.56 1.14
C MET A 120 -5.64 0.96 1.87
N MET A 121 -5.96 0.31 2.99
CA MET A 121 -7.10 0.71 3.81
C MET A 121 -6.96 2.16 4.27
N TYR A 122 -5.79 2.56 4.78
CA TYR A 122 -5.54 3.96 5.14
C TYR A 122 -5.66 4.93 3.96
N VAL A 123 -5.14 4.56 2.78
CA VAL A 123 -5.26 5.37 1.57
C VAL A 123 -6.73 5.57 1.16
N ILE A 124 -7.55 4.52 1.23
CA ILE A 124 -8.98 4.60 0.92
C ILE A 124 -9.70 5.55 1.88
N TRP A 125 -9.45 5.45 3.19
CA TRP A 125 -10.03 6.36 4.19
C TRP A 125 -9.60 7.81 3.99
N ALA A 126 -8.33 8.04 3.64
CA ALA A 126 -7.82 9.37 3.33
C ALA A 126 -8.52 9.96 2.08
N ALA A 127 -8.68 9.16 1.03
CA ALA A 127 -9.37 9.57 -0.19
C ALA A 127 -10.85 9.91 0.04
N LEU A 128 -11.55 9.09 0.84
CA LEU A 128 -12.96 9.33 1.20
C LEU A 128 -13.12 10.62 2.02
N THR A 129 -12.23 10.86 2.99
CA THR A 129 -12.21 12.09 3.77
C THR A 129 -12.00 13.31 2.88
N PHE A 130 -11.04 13.23 1.96
CA PHE A 130 -10.74 14.32 1.03
C PHE A 130 -11.92 14.61 0.09
N ALA A 131 -12.57 13.58 -0.44
CA ALA A 131 -13.77 13.74 -1.26
C ALA A 131 -14.93 14.40 -0.49
N ALA A 132 -15.13 14.03 0.77
CA ALA A 132 -16.17 14.64 1.61
C ALA A 132 -15.92 16.14 1.85
N ILE A 133 -14.66 16.53 2.12
CA ILE A 133 -14.28 17.94 2.29
C ILE A 133 -14.55 18.75 1.02
N GLN A 134 -14.21 18.21 -0.16
CA GLN A 134 -14.48 18.87 -1.44
C GLN A 134 -15.98 19.06 -1.69
N MET A 135 -16.78 18.03 -1.42
CA MET A 135 -18.23 18.11 -1.56
C MET A 135 -18.84 19.19 -0.67
N LEU A 136 -18.37 19.30 0.58
CA LEU A 136 -18.78 20.37 1.49
C LEU A 136 -18.33 21.76 0.99
N GLY A 137 -17.10 21.88 0.48
CA GLY A 137 -16.60 23.13 -0.10
C GLY A 137 -17.43 23.61 -1.29
N MET A 138 -17.77 22.71 -2.21
CA MET A 138 -18.65 23.00 -3.34
C MET A 138 -20.06 23.40 -2.87
N LEU A 139 -20.63 22.69 -1.90
CA LEU A 139 -21.95 23.03 -1.35
C LEU A 139 -21.96 24.43 -0.74
N CYS A 140 -20.95 24.77 0.08
CA CYS A 140 -20.80 26.10 0.66
C CYS A 140 -20.67 27.19 -0.42
N ALA A 141 -19.87 26.97 -1.45
CA ALA A 141 -19.73 27.90 -2.57
C ALA A 141 -21.05 28.13 -3.32
N CYS A 142 -21.79 27.05 -3.60
CA CYS A 142 -23.13 27.14 -4.21
C CYS A 142 -24.09 27.95 -3.34
N VAL A 143 -24.13 27.71 -2.02
CA VAL A 143 -25.00 28.46 -1.10
C VAL A 143 -24.65 29.95 -1.09
N VAL A 144 -23.36 30.32 -1.05
CA VAL A 144 -22.93 31.72 -1.05
C VAL A 144 -23.28 32.41 -2.37
N LEU A 145 -23.03 31.76 -3.52
CA LEU A 145 -23.36 32.32 -4.83
C LEU A 145 -24.87 32.47 -5.03
N CYS A 146 -25.67 31.48 -4.63
CA CYS A 146 -27.13 31.55 -4.71
C CYS A 146 -27.72 32.60 -3.77
N ARG A 147 -27.11 32.83 -2.59
CA ARG A 147 -27.52 33.95 -1.72
C ARG A 147 -27.20 35.30 -2.37
N ARG A 148 -25.96 35.47 -2.87
CA ARG A 148 -25.55 36.71 -3.56
C ARG A 148 -26.38 37.01 -4.80
N SER A 149 -26.80 36.00 -5.57
CA SER A 149 -27.67 36.21 -6.73
C SER A 149 -29.12 36.55 -6.35
N ARG A 150 -29.55 36.13 -5.16
CA ARG A 150 -30.87 36.46 -4.60
C ARG A 150 -30.92 37.83 -3.93
N ASP A 151 -29.79 38.54 -3.86
CA ASP A 151 -29.72 39.98 -3.64
C ASP A 151 -29.66 40.73 -4.99
N PRO A 152 -30.75 40.91 -5.77
CA PRO A 152 -30.73 41.83 -6.90
C PRO A 152 -31.05 43.27 -6.44
N ALA A 153 -30.34 44.20 -7.09
CA ALA A 153 -30.46 45.65 -7.08
C ALA A 153 -29.92 46.38 -5.83
N TYR A 154 -28.64 46.78 -5.91
CA TYR A 154 -28.41 48.23 -5.80
C TYR A 154 -29.27 48.82 -6.92
N GLU A 155 -30.47 49.30 -6.59
CA GLU A 155 -31.20 50.22 -7.45
C GLU A 155 -30.20 51.31 -7.80
N LEU A 156 -29.83 51.37 -9.08
CA LEU A 156 -29.14 52.52 -9.63
C LEU A 156 -30.08 53.69 -9.38
N LEU A 157 -29.78 54.49 -8.35
CA LEU A 157 -30.35 55.81 -8.06
C LEU A 157 -30.01 56.82 -9.19
N ILE A 158 -30.34 56.49 -10.44
CA ILE A 158 -30.30 57.39 -11.60
C ILE A 158 -31.62 57.25 -12.37
N THR A 159 -32.73 57.48 -11.71
CA THR A 159 -33.96 57.99 -12.33
C THR A 159 -34.51 59.11 -11.45
N GLY A 160 -33.86 60.26 -11.50
CA GLY A 160 -34.23 61.44 -10.71
C GLY A 160 -33.45 62.67 -11.14
N GLY A 161 -33.52 63.02 -12.43
CA GLY A 161 -32.77 64.15 -12.98
C GLY A 161 -33.25 64.62 -14.35
N THR A 162 -34.55 64.61 -14.61
CA THR A 162 -35.16 65.39 -15.70
C THR A 162 -36.43 66.04 -15.20
N TYR A 163 -36.29 67.11 -14.44
CA TYR A 163 -37.27 68.20 -14.36
C TYR A 163 -36.50 69.51 -14.21
N ALA A 164 -36.89 70.49 -15.04
CA ALA A 164 -36.38 71.85 -15.23
C ALA A 164 -35.36 72.01 -16.36
#